data_AF-A0A455UGA5-F1
#
_entry.id   AF-A0A455UGA5-F1
#
_cell.length_a   1.000
_cell.length_b   1.000
_cell.length_c   1.000
_cell.angle_alpha   90.00
_cell.angle_beta   90.00
_cell.angle_gamma   90.00
#
_symmetry.space_group_name_H-M   'P 1'
#
loop_
_entity.id
_entity.type
_entity.pdbx_description
1 polymer ?
#
loop_
_entity_poly.entity_id
_entity_poly.type
_entity_poly.pdbx_seq_one_letter_code
_entity_poly.pdbx_strand_id
1 'polypeptide(L)'
;MVDLHVVVGPKITVSEAHEIGNEVSRRLRHEFPALTDVIFHVDPEDDAGAGDPSRLPGLPLRPEVEAALDARWYKHPVWRTLNELQLHYLDDKVSVSLIIADAVHQPPQCLASQLKALASDIEWLGHVEVLFITRAASSSMR
;
A
#
# COMPACT_ATOMS: atom_id res chain seq x y z
N MET A 1 -14.78 -16.14 -23.82
CA MET A 1 -14.39 -14.97 -23.01
C MET A 1 -14.67 -15.29 -21.55
N VAL A 2 -13.75 -14.96 -20.66
CA VAL A 2 -13.93 -15.01 -19.21
C VAL A 2 -13.54 -13.66 -18.63
N ASP A 3 -14.24 -13.26 -17.58
CA ASP A 3 -13.95 -12.11 -16.73
C ASP A 3 -13.78 -12.63 -15.30
N LEU A 4 -12.69 -12.25 -14.64
CA LEU A 4 -12.32 -12.82 -13.35
C LEU A 4 -11.61 -11.81 -12.45
N HIS A 5 -11.81 -12.00 -11.15
CA HIS A 5 -11.14 -11.25 -10.10
C HIS A 5 -10.03 -12.13 -9.50
N VAL A 6 -8.82 -11.58 -9.40
CA VAL A 6 -7.65 -12.22 -8.79
C VAL A 6 -7.31 -11.46 -7.52
N VAL A 7 -7.74 -12.01 -6.39
CA VAL A 7 -7.37 -11.47 -5.08
C VAL A 7 -5.92 -11.83 -4.77
N VAL A 8 -5.10 -10.82 -4.48
CA VAL A 8 -3.67 -10.96 -4.18
C VAL A 8 -3.32 -10.37 -2.82
N GLY A 9 -2.07 -10.50 -2.39
CA GLY A 9 -1.62 -9.85 -1.15
C GLY A 9 -1.73 -8.33 -1.22
N PRO A 10 -2.26 -7.64 -0.19
CA PRO A 10 -2.59 -6.20 -0.26
C PRO A 10 -1.39 -5.25 -0.35
N LYS A 11 -0.17 -5.76 -0.12
CA LYS A 11 1.07 -4.98 -0.11
C LYS A 11 2.12 -5.46 -1.13
N ILE A 12 1.73 -6.32 -2.09
CA ILE A 12 2.64 -6.70 -3.18
C ILE A 12 2.79 -5.54 -4.18
N THR A 13 3.84 -5.58 -4.99
CA THR A 13 4.04 -4.54 -6.00
C THR A 13 3.02 -4.67 -7.14
N VAL A 14 2.67 -3.56 -7.79
CA VAL A 14 1.77 -3.58 -8.95
C VAL A 14 2.31 -4.48 -10.06
N SER A 15 3.63 -4.49 -10.29
CA SER A 15 4.27 -5.35 -11.29
C SER A 15 4.17 -6.84 -10.95
N GLU A 16 4.30 -7.21 -9.68
CA GLU A 16 4.15 -8.59 -9.23
C GLU A 16 2.70 -9.05 -9.36
N ALA A 17 1.77 -8.20 -8.92
CA ALA A 17 0.33 -8.44 -9.02
C ALA A 17 -0.12 -8.66 -10.47
N HIS A 18 0.41 -7.87 -11.39
CA HIS A 18 0.16 -8.03 -12.83
C HIS A 18 0.69 -9.37 -13.37
N GLU A 19 1.88 -9.79 -12.93
CA GLU A 19 2.44 -11.07 -13.38
C GLU A 19 1.67 -12.28 -12.82
N ILE A 20 1.12 -12.18 -11.61
CA ILE A 20 0.20 -13.19 -11.07
C ILE A 20 -1.03 -13.32 -11.98
N GLY A 21 -1.63 -12.20 -12.40
CA GLY A 21 -2.76 -12.21 -13.34
C GLY A 21 -2.41 -12.81 -14.71
N ASN A 22 -1.22 -12.51 -15.22
CA ASN A 22 -0.70 -13.13 -16.45
C ASN A 22 -0.55 -14.65 -16.31
N GLU A 23 -0.07 -15.12 -15.16
CA GLU A 23 0.06 -16.55 -14.87
C GLU A 23 -1.28 -17.26 -14.80
N VAL A 24 -2.29 -16.64 -14.18
CA VAL A 24 -3.68 -17.15 -14.18
C VAL A 24 -4.19 -17.28 -15.62
N SER A 25 -3.98 -16.25 -16.45
CA SER A 25 -4.39 -16.26 -17.86
C SER A 25 -3.71 -17.39 -18.67
N ARG A 26 -2.40 -17.60 -18.47
CA ARG A 26 -1.66 -18.70 -19.12
C ARG A 26 -2.22 -20.07 -18.74
N ARG A 27 -2.50 -20.30 -17.45
CA ARG A 27 -3.06 -21.57 -16.97
C ARG A 27 -4.46 -21.83 -17.53
N LEU A 28 -5.32 -20.81 -17.55
CA LEU A 28 -6.67 -20.92 -18.11
C LEU A 28 -6.62 -21.25 -19.61
N ARG A 29 -5.74 -20.61 -20.37
CA ARG A 29 -5.59 -20.88 -21.81
C ARG A 29 -4.99 -22.26 -22.09
N HIS A 30 -4.13 -22.75 -21.20
CA HIS A 30 -3.58 -24.10 -21.30
C HIS A 30 -4.67 -25.16 -21.08
N GLU A 31 -5.48 -25.00 -20.03
CA GLU A 31 -6.55 -25.93 -19.68
C GLU A 31 -7.75 -25.83 -20.64
N PHE A 32 -8.04 -24.63 -21.14
CA PHE A 32 -9.16 -24.36 -22.04
C PHE A 32 -8.66 -23.73 -23.36
N PRO A 33 -8.16 -24.54 -24.32
CA PRO A 33 -7.60 -24.02 -25.57
C PRO A 33 -8.59 -23.20 -26.43
N ALA A 34 -9.89 -23.37 -26.25
CA ALA A 34 -10.93 -22.58 -26.92
C ALA A 34 -11.14 -21.17 -26.31
N LEU A 35 -10.49 -20.87 -25.19
CA LEU A 35 -10.62 -19.59 -24.50
C LEU A 35 -9.82 -18.50 -25.22
N THR A 36 -10.51 -17.66 -25.97
CA THR A 36 -9.91 -16.57 -26.76
C THR A 36 -9.52 -15.37 -25.91
N ASP A 37 -10.40 -14.98 -24.98
CA ASP A 37 -10.30 -13.74 -24.22
C ASP A 37 -10.37 -14.03 -22.72
N VAL A 38 -9.40 -13.47 -22.00
CA VAL A 38 -9.28 -13.49 -20.54
C VAL A 38 -9.10 -12.05 -20.11
N ILE A 39 -10.10 -11.52 -19.42
CA ILE A 39 -10.02 -10.24 -18.72
C ILE A 39 -9.85 -10.60 -17.25
N PHE A 40 -8.87 -9.98 -16.60
CA PHE A 40 -8.68 -10.15 -15.17
C PHE A 40 -8.56 -8.79 -14.49
N HIS A 41 -9.18 -8.70 -13.33
CA HIS A 41 -9.05 -7.63 -12.36
C HIS A 41 -8.16 -8.14 -11.23
N VAL A 42 -7.26 -7.29 -10.74
CA VAL A 42 -6.37 -7.64 -9.64
C VAL A 42 -6.80 -6.84 -8.44
N ASP A 43 -7.27 -7.53 -7.41
CA ASP A 43 -7.88 -6.91 -6.25
C ASP A 43 -6.98 -7.12 -5.02
N PRO A 44 -6.71 -6.07 -4.22
CA PRO A 44 -5.92 -6.21 -3.01
C PRO A 44 -6.71 -6.85 -1.86
N GLU A 45 -8.03 -6.92 -1.97
CA GLU A 45 -8.98 -7.45 -0.98
C GLU A 45 -10.13 -8.17 -1.71
N ASP A 46 -10.85 -9.04 -0.99
CA ASP A 46 -12.08 -9.63 -1.51
C ASP A 46 -13.24 -8.67 -1.25
N ASP A 47 -13.61 -7.90 -2.27
CA ASP A 47 -14.70 -6.92 -2.23
C ASP A 47 -15.99 -7.44 -2.90
N ALA A 48 -16.10 -8.76 -3.10
CA ALA A 48 -17.26 -9.38 -3.71
C ALA A 48 -18.54 -9.03 -2.93
N GLY A 49 -19.41 -8.22 -3.55
CA GLY A 49 -20.68 -7.80 -2.97
C GLY A 49 -20.65 -6.46 -2.23
N ALA A 50 -19.53 -5.74 -2.20
CA ALA A 50 -19.42 -4.40 -1.62
C ALA A 50 -20.16 -3.30 -2.43
N GLY A 51 -20.70 -3.64 -3.60
CA GLY A 51 -21.36 -2.71 -4.52
C GLY A 51 -20.38 -2.07 -5.49
N ASP A 52 -20.74 -0.92 -6.04
CA ASP A 52 -19.90 -0.17 -6.97
C ASP A 52 -19.25 1.00 -6.21
N PRO A 53 -17.98 0.87 -5.76
CA PRO A 53 -17.33 1.89 -4.94
C PRO A 53 -17.18 3.22 -5.68
N SER A 54 -17.27 3.24 -7.02
CA SER A 54 -17.27 4.49 -7.80
C SER A 54 -18.50 5.37 -7.56
N ARG A 55 -19.52 4.86 -6.87
CA ARG A 55 -20.75 5.58 -6.51
C ARG A 55 -20.68 6.26 -5.15
N LEU A 56 -19.62 6.03 -4.38
CA LEU A 56 -19.39 6.66 -3.09
C LEU A 56 -18.33 7.77 -3.24
N PRO A 57 -18.28 8.76 -2.32
CA PRO A 57 -17.14 9.67 -2.25
C PRO A 57 -15.86 8.85 -2.10
N GLY A 58 -14.94 8.98 -3.05
CA GLY A 58 -13.68 8.25 -3.04
C GLY A 58 -12.78 8.65 -1.87
N LEU A 59 -11.84 7.76 -1.54
CA LEU A 59 -10.73 8.09 -0.65
C LEU A 59 -9.85 9.18 -1.26
N PRO A 60 -9.20 10.02 -0.42
CA PRO A 60 -8.33 11.06 -0.93
C PRO A 60 -7.16 10.47 -1.71
N LEU A 61 -6.78 11.13 -2.79
CA LEU A 61 -5.64 10.72 -3.59
C LEU A 61 -4.34 11.22 -2.97
N ARG A 62 -3.20 10.72 -3.48
CA ARG A 62 -1.86 11.01 -2.95
C ARG A 62 -1.62 12.49 -2.60
N PRO A 63 -1.93 13.49 -3.45
CA PRO A 63 -1.66 14.89 -3.12
C PRO A 63 -2.43 15.38 -1.88
N GLU A 64 -3.68 14.92 -1.72
CA GLU A 64 -4.54 15.28 -0.59
C GLU A 64 -4.08 14.56 0.68
N VAL A 65 -3.68 13.30 0.55
CA VAL A 65 -3.07 12.51 1.63
C VAL A 65 -1.78 13.19 2.11
N GLU A 66 -0.86 13.51 1.22
CA GLU A 66 0.42 14.15 1.54
C GLU A 66 0.20 15.51 2.22
N ALA A 67 -0.68 16.36 1.67
CA ALA A 67 -1.00 17.65 2.27
C ALA A 67 -1.62 17.51 3.68
N ALA A 68 -2.49 16.54 3.88
CA ALA A 68 -3.11 16.28 5.18
C ALA A 68 -2.08 15.79 6.21
N LEU A 69 -1.22 14.84 5.81
CA LEU A 69 -0.15 14.28 6.66
C LEU A 69 0.90 15.34 6.99
N ASP A 70 1.31 16.15 6.00
CA ASP A 70 2.21 17.29 6.21
C ASP A 70 1.68 18.20 7.31
N ALA A 71 0.41 18.59 7.26
CA ALA A 71 -0.17 19.49 8.26
C ALA A 71 -0.10 18.95 9.71
N ARG A 72 -0.15 17.63 9.91
CA ARG A 72 -0.11 17.01 11.25
C ARG A 72 1.31 16.61 11.67
N TRP A 73 2.14 16.18 10.73
CA TRP A 73 3.44 15.58 11.00
C TRP A 73 4.63 16.50 10.72
N TYR A 74 4.42 17.69 10.16
CA TYR A 74 5.50 18.65 9.84
C TYR A 74 6.45 18.97 11.01
N LYS A 75 5.95 18.95 12.24
CA LYS A 75 6.75 19.19 13.46
C LYS A 75 7.50 17.96 13.95
N HIS A 76 7.11 16.76 13.50
CA HIS A 76 7.72 15.52 13.93
C HIS A 76 9.05 15.28 13.16
N PRO A 77 10.19 15.07 13.84
CA PRO A 77 11.49 14.94 13.17
C PRO A 77 11.53 13.82 12.12
N VAL A 78 10.88 12.69 12.39
CA VAL A 78 10.85 11.54 11.46
C VAL A 78 10.29 11.88 10.09
N TRP A 79 9.35 12.83 10.02
CA TRP A 79 8.72 13.20 8.76
C TRP A 79 9.73 13.84 7.80
N ARG A 80 10.76 14.49 8.34
CA ARG A 80 11.86 15.09 7.56
C ARG A 80 12.89 14.08 7.08
N THR A 81 12.90 12.88 7.64
CA THR A 81 13.80 11.79 7.27
C THR A 81 13.10 10.70 6.47
N LEU A 82 11.88 10.98 6.00
CA LEU A 82 11.09 10.12 5.13
C LEU A 82 11.84 9.89 3.81
N ASN A 83 12.08 8.63 3.50
CA ASN A 83 12.64 8.21 2.22
C ASN A 83 11.53 7.95 1.20
N GLU A 84 10.47 7.26 1.63
CA GLU A 84 9.37 6.88 0.76
C GLU A 84 8.07 6.75 1.55
N LEU A 85 6.97 7.19 0.93
CA LEU A 85 5.60 7.06 1.43
C LEU A 85 4.80 6.11 0.54
N GLN A 86 4.47 4.95 1.10
CA GLN A 86 3.59 3.98 0.43
C GLN A 86 2.17 4.13 0.97
N LEU A 87 1.21 4.15 0.05
CA LEU A 87 -0.22 4.29 0.34
C LEU A 87 -0.91 2.98 -0.02
N HIS A 88 -1.73 2.47 0.88
CA HIS A 88 -2.51 1.25 0.71
C HIS A 88 -3.98 1.60 0.96
N TYR A 89 -4.80 1.47 -0.07
CA TYR A 89 -6.25 1.72 0.01
C TYR A 89 -6.92 0.39 0.34
N LEU A 90 -7.26 0.22 1.61
CA LEU A 90 -7.72 -1.05 2.20
C LEU A 90 -8.82 -0.74 3.22
N ASP A 91 -9.87 -1.56 3.30
CA ASP A 91 -10.97 -1.43 4.25
C ASP A 91 -11.61 -0.01 4.27
N ASP A 92 -11.83 0.62 3.10
CA ASP A 92 -12.31 2.01 2.98
C ASP A 92 -11.47 3.04 3.77
N LYS A 93 -10.17 2.76 3.92
CA LYS A 93 -9.19 3.65 4.54
C LYS A 93 -7.92 3.73 3.72
N VAL A 94 -7.14 4.77 3.97
CA VAL A 94 -5.76 4.87 3.47
C VAL A 94 -4.82 4.48 4.60
N SER A 95 -4.26 3.28 4.52
CA SER A 95 -3.15 2.86 5.36
C SER A 95 -1.83 3.34 4.76
N VAL A 96 -0.91 3.81 5.60
CA VAL A 96 0.34 4.41 5.14
C VAL A 96 1.55 3.73 5.75
N SER A 97 2.55 3.45 4.92
CA SER A 97 3.83 2.89 5.33
C SER A 97 4.92 3.94 5.08
N LEU A 98 5.55 4.39 6.17
CA LEU A 98 6.63 5.36 6.14
C LEU A 98 7.95 4.61 6.15
N ILE A 99 8.68 4.67 5.04
CA ILE A 99 10.02 4.11 4.94
C ILE A 99 11.02 5.20 5.31
N ILE A 100 11.78 4.98 6.36
CA ILE A 100 12.71 5.94 6.95
C ILE A 100 14.15 5.48 6.70
N ALA A 101 14.98 6.36 6.15
CA ALA A 101 16.36 6.04 5.81
C ALA A 101 17.32 5.98 7.01
N ASP A 102 17.01 6.71 8.09
CA ASP A 102 17.86 6.80 9.28
C ASP A 102 17.20 6.13 10.48
N ALA A 103 17.99 5.37 11.23
CA ALA A 103 17.52 4.67 12.41
C ALA A 103 17.28 5.70 13.53
N VAL A 104 16.02 6.05 13.74
CA VAL A 104 15.62 6.82 14.92
C VAL A 104 15.85 5.95 16.16
N HIS A 105 16.29 6.54 17.27
CA HIS A 105 16.43 5.86 18.57
C HIS A 105 15.06 5.55 19.22
N GLN A 106 14.10 5.06 18.44
CA GLN A 106 12.77 4.67 18.88
C GLN A 106 12.30 3.45 18.09
N PRO A 107 11.64 2.48 18.74
CA PRO A 107 11.06 1.34 18.04
C PRO A 107 10.02 1.80 17.00
N PRO A 108 9.97 1.19 15.81
CA PRO A 108 9.07 1.63 14.74
C PRO A 108 7.60 1.62 15.16
N GLN A 109 7.19 0.65 15.98
CA GLN A 109 5.82 0.56 16.51
C GLN A 109 5.43 1.72 17.44
N CYS A 110 6.38 2.23 18.24
CA CYS A 110 6.13 3.37 19.11
C CYS A 110 5.95 4.64 18.28
N LEU A 111 6.78 4.78 17.23
CA LEU A 111 6.71 5.91 16.32
C LEU A 111 5.42 5.90 15.49
N ALA A 112 5.05 4.74 14.94
CA ALA A 112 3.78 4.54 14.26
C ALA A 112 2.58 4.95 15.13
N SER A 113 2.58 4.54 16.40
CA SER A 113 1.52 4.88 17.35
C SER A 113 1.46 6.40 17.64
N GLN A 114 2.61 7.06 17.77
CA GLN A 114 2.67 8.51 17.96
C GLN A 114 2.16 9.28 16.74
N LEU A 115 2.60 8.90 15.54
CA LEU A 115 2.14 9.51 14.29
C LEU A 115 0.64 9.30 14.09
N LYS A 116 0.13 8.10 14.40
CA LYS A 116 -1.30 7.80 14.37
C LYS A 116 -2.09 8.68 15.34
N ALA A 117 -1.59 8.90 16.55
CA ALA A 117 -2.23 9.78 17.53
C ALA A 117 -2.27 11.25 17.08
N LEU A 118 -1.18 11.74 16.46
CA LEU A 118 -1.09 13.11 15.93
C LEU A 118 -2.04 13.38 14.75
N ALA A 119 -2.46 12.33 14.05
CA ALA A 119 -3.40 12.39 12.92
C ALA A 119 -4.74 11.72 13.24
N SER A 120 -5.13 11.71 14.52
CA SER A 120 -6.38 11.10 14.99
C SER A 120 -7.63 11.83 14.52
N ASP A 121 -7.49 13.07 14.05
CA ASP A 121 -8.55 13.86 13.43
C ASP A 121 -8.86 13.46 11.98
N ILE A 122 -8.00 12.65 11.36
CA ILE A 122 -8.17 12.19 9.98
C ILE A 122 -9.00 10.91 9.94
N GLU A 123 -10.27 11.03 9.57
CA GLU A 123 -11.20 9.89 9.55
C GLU A 123 -10.82 8.80 8.54
N TRP A 124 -10.29 9.16 7.38
CA TRP A 124 -9.90 8.21 6.33
C TRP A 124 -8.56 7.51 6.59
N LEU A 125 -7.78 7.97 7.57
CA LEU A 125 -6.47 7.37 7.86
C LEU A 125 -6.66 6.01 8.53
N GLY A 126 -6.16 4.97 7.89
CA GLY A 126 -6.18 3.59 8.37
C GLY A 126 -4.97 3.28 9.26
N HIS A 127 -4.26 2.21 8.95
CA HIS A 127 -3.05 1.82 9.67
C HIS A 127 -1.87 2.77 9.36
N VAL A 128 -1.01 3.02 10.34
CA VAL A 128 0.27 3.71 10.15
C VAL A 128 1.37 2.73 10.48
N GLU A 129 2.27 2.49 9.54
CA GLU A 129 3.43 1.61 9.69
C GLU A 129 4.72 2.40 9.48
N VAL A 130 5.77 2.04 10.20
CA VAL A 130 7.11 2.63 10.03
C VAL A 130 8.11 1.51 9.78
N LEU A 131 8.87 1.64 8.69
CA LEU A 131 9.91 0.70 8.27
C LEU A 131 11.25 1.43 8.24
N PHE A 132 12.29 0.85 8.84
CA PHE A 132 13.63 1.41 8.80
C PHE A 132 14.47 0.70 7.74
N ILE A 133 15.16 1.48 6.89
CA ILE A 133 16.16 0.92 5.97
C ILE A 133 17.45 0.69 6.78
N THR A 134 17.77 -0.56 7.09
CA THR A 134 19.10 -0.89 7.61
C THR A 134 20.09 -0.95 6.45
N ARG A 135 20.91 0.09 6.26
CA ARG A 135 22.10 -0.05 5.41
C ARG A 135 23.09 -0.95 6.14
N ALA A 136 23.43 -2.10 5.54
CA ALA A 136 24.56 -2.89 6.01
C ALA A 136 25.81 -1.99 5.94
N ALA A 137 26.44 -1.73 7.09
CA ALA A 137 27.71 -1.03 7.12
C ALA A 137 28.72 -1.87 6.32
N SER A 138 29.13 -1.38 5.15
CA SER A 138 30.30 -1.92 4.46
C SER A 138 31.51 -1.64 5.36
N SER A 139 31.87 -2.61 6.19
CA SER A 139 33.11 -2.57 6.96
C SER A 139 34.27 -2.57 5.96
N SER A 140 34.80 -1.38 5.66
CA SER A 140 36.07 -1.28 4.97
C SER A 140 37.15 -1.72 5.96
N MET A 141 37.50 -3.01 5.89
CA MET A 141 38.68 -3.56 6.57
C MET A 141 39.91 -2.72 6.16
N ARG A 142 40.54 -2.10 7.15
CA ARG A 142 41.92 -1.63 7.09
C ARG A 142 42.83 -2.71 7.65
#